data_AF-A0A5J4QUP9-F1
#
_entry.id   AF-A0A5J4QUP9-F1
#
_cell.length_a   1.000
_cell.length_b   1.000
_cell.length_c   1.000
_cell.angle_alpha   90.00
_cell.angle_beta   90.00
_cell.angle_gamma   90.00
#
_symmetry.space_group_name_H-M   'P 1'
#
loop_
_entity.id
_entity.type
_entity.pdbx_description
1 polymer ?
#
loop_
_entity_poly.entity_id
_entity_poly.type
_entity_poly.pdbx_seq_one_letter_code
_entity_poly.pdbx_strand_id
1 'polypeptide(L)'
;MNTIRNKNKNGRPTKEAAEKKGYKVTLKMATEEYYSLKSKARLAGITRSEYIRGCIQSSMVKERLSSELMGQIRQLSGMANNVNQIARKANAAGYGEAHRNCMDTMKGLDNIIKRIEDGC
;
A
#
# COMPACT_ATOMS: atom_id res chain seq x y z
N MET A 1 -14.86 -46.08 23.99
CA MET A 1 -15.15 -44.86 24.78
C MET A 1 -15.96 -43.92 23.90
N ASN A 2 -17.28 -43.87 24.06
CA ASN A 2 -18.13 -42.96 23.29
C ASN A 2 -18.26 -41.64 24.05
N THR A 3 -17.70 -40.57 23.50
CA THR A 3 -17.80 -39.23 24.07
C THR A 3 -19.20 -38.68 23.80
N ILE A 4 -20.02 -38.60 24.85
CA ILE A 4 -21.35 -37.99 24.81
C ILE A 4 -21.16 -36.49 24.56
N ARG A 5 -21.30 -36.03 23.31
CA ARG A 5 -21.39 -34.59 22.98
C ARG A 5 -22.78 -34.11 23.37
N ASN A 6 -22.92 -33.65 24.60
CA ASN A 6 -24.13 -33.01 25.10
C ASN A 6 -24.30 -31.63 24.42
N LYS A 7 -24.84 -31.61 23.19
CA LYS A 7 -25.27 -30.37 22.52
C LYS A 7 -26.68 -30.05 22.99
N ASN A 8 -26.80 -28.99 23.79
CA ASN A 8 -28.08 -28.48 24.27
C ASN A 8 -28.99 -28.12 23.07
N LYS A 9 -30.00 -28.95 22.77
CA LYS A 9 -30.79 -28.89 21.52
C LYS A 9 -31.69 -27.65 21.40
N ASN A 10 -31.98 -26.98 22.52
CA ASN A 10 -32.95 -25.89 22.62
C ASN A 10 -32.30 -24.52 22.87
N GLY A 11 -30.97 -24.43 22.84
CA GLY A 11 -30.24 -23.18 23.05
C GLY A 11 -30.00 -22.39 21.77
N ARG A 12 -29.61 -21.11 21.91
CA ARG A 12 -29.10 -20.32 20.78
C ARG A 12 -27.91 -21.08 20.15
N PRO A 13 -27.93 -21.34 18.82
CA PRO A 13 -26.83 -22.01 18.15
C PRO A 13 -25.49 -21.32 18.46
N THR A 14 -24.49 -22.11 18.82
CA THR A 14 -23.14 -21.60 19.07
C THR A 14 -22.59 -21.05 17.77
N LYS A 15 -22.14 -19.79 17.79
CA LYS A 15 -21.44 -19.21 16.64
C LYS A 15 -20.17 -19.99 16.32
N GLU A 16 -19.92 -20.18 15.04
CA GLU A 16 -18.67 -20.76 14.54
C GLU A 16 -17.47 -19.92 14.94
N ALA A 17 -16.29 -20.54 15.01
CA ALA A 17 -15.06 -19.84 15.42
C ALA A 17 -14.76 -18.63 14.53
N ALA A 18 -15.02 -18.73 13.23
CA ALA A 18 -14.83 -17.65 12.25
C ALA A 18 -15.77 -16.44 12.48
N GLU A 19 -16.97 -16.67 13.03
CA GLU A 19 -17.94 -15.60 13.31
C GLU A 19 -17.68 -14.91 14.66
N LYS A 20 -16.91 -15.54 15.53
CA LYS A 20 -16.54 -14.99 16.84
C LYS A 20 -15.43 -13.96 16.66
N LYS A 21 -15.69 -12.73 17.09
CA LYS A 21 -14.69 -11.67 17.21
C LYS A 21 -13.79 -11.95 18.43
N GLY A 22 -12.92 -12.95 18.31
CA GLY A 22 -12.14 -13.51 19.43
C GLY A 22 -10.92 -12.68 19.85
N TYR A 23 -10.43 -11.79 18.99
CA TYR A 23 -9.28 -10.94 19.28
C TYR A 23 -9.70 -9.60 19.88
N LYS A 24 -8.99 -9.18 20.93
CA LYS A 24 -9.18 -7.87 21.58
C LYS A 24 -7.99 -6.97 21.28
N VAL A 25 -8.29 -5.77 20.79
CA VAL A 25 -7.31 -4.68 20.61
C VAL A 25 -7.66 -3.58 21.62
N THR A 26 -6.70 -3.15 22.42
CA THR A 26 -6.85 -2.03 23.37
C THR A 26 -6.23 -0.78 22.77
N LEU A 27 -7.00 0.30 22.67
CA LEU A 27 -6.57 1.59 22.15
C LEU A 27 -6.59 2.63 23.28
N LYS A 28 -5.47 3.30 23.52
CA LYS A 28 -5.43 4.53 24.32
C LYS A 28 -5.60 5.71 23.38
N MET A 29 -6.46 6.64 23.74
CA MET A 29 -6.82 7.79 22.91
C MET A 29 -6.64 9.07 23.71
N ALA A 30 -6.28 10.17 23.04
CA ALA A 30 -6.43 11.49 23.60
C ALA A 30 -7.93 11.84 23.75
N THR A 31 -8.22 12.83 24.60
CA THR A 31 -9.59 13.28 24.88
C THR A 31 -10.36 13.64 23.62
N GLU A 32 -9.74 14.40 22.72
CA GLU A 32 -10.34 14.83 21.45
C GLU A 32 -10.70 13.64 20.55
N GLU A 33 -9.77 12.72 20.36
CA GLU A 33 -9.97 11.54 19.51
C GLU A 33 -11.10 10.65 20.04
N TYR A 34 -11.18 10.48 21.37
CA TYR A 34 -12.24 9.71 22.01
C TYR A 34 -13.63 10.33 21.79
N TYR A 35 -13.77 11.65 21.96
CA TYR A 35 -15.04 12.33 21.72
C TYR A 35 -15.39 12.40 20.23
N SER A 36 -14.41 12.50 19.35
CA SER A 36 -14.60 12.38 17.90
C SER A 36 -15.16 11.01 17.52
N LEU A 37 -14.55 9.92 18.01
CA LEU A 37 -15.06 8.56 17.82
C LEU A 37 -16.47 8.40 18.38
N LYS A 38 -16.73 8.91 19.59
CA LYS A 38 -18.04 8.84 20.23
C LYS A 38 -19.11 9.55 19.38
N SER A 39 -18.81 10.74 18.89
CA SER A 39 -19.73 11.52 18.06
C SER A 39 -20.01 10.83 16.72
N LYS A 40 -18.96 10.37 16.03
CA LYS A 40 -19.06 9.68 14.73
C LYS A 40 -19.86 8.38 14.82
N ALA A 41 -19.59 7.56 15.84
CA ALA A 41 -20.34 6.32 16.06
C ALA A 41 -21.84 6.61 16.33
N ARG A 42 -22.13 7.66 17.13
CA ARG A 42 -23.51 8.10 17.38
C ARG A 42 -24.21 8.56 16.11
N LEU A 43 -23.55 9.38 15.29
CA LEU A 43 -24.10 9.86 14.02
C LEU A 43 -24.37 8.72 13.03
N ALA A 44 -23.51 7.71 13.01
CA ALA A 44 -23.68 6.52 12.19
C ALA A 44 -24.71 5.51 12.78
N GLY A 45 -25.27 5.76 13.97
CA GLY A 45 -26.23 4.86 14.61
C GLY A 45 -25.67 3.51 15.05
N ILE A 46 -24.34 3.39 15.19
CA ILE A 46 -23.66 2.13 15.49
C ILE A 46 -22.75 2.23 16.71
N THR A 47 -22.31 1.08 17.22
CA THR A 47 -21.38 1.06 18.37
C THR A 47 -19.99 1.56 17.96
N ARG A 48 -19.22 2.13 18.90
CA ARG A 48 -17.83 2.56 18.68
C ARG A 48 -16.94 1.45 18.12
N SER A 49 -17.09 0.22 18.64
CA SER A 49 -16.34 -0.94 18.16
C SER A 49 -16.71 -1.34 16.73
N GLU A 50 -17.97 -1.14 16.35
CA GLU A 50 -18.44 -1.40 14.99
C GLU A 50 -17.96 -0.33 14.03
N TYR A 51 -18.01 0.94 14.44
CA TYR A 51 -17.44 2.05 13.71
C TYR A 51 -15.95 1.83 13.42
N ILE A 52 -15.14 1.51 14.44
CA ILE A 52 -13.70 1.22 14.26
C ILE A 52 -13.49 0.04 13.29
N ARG A 53 -14.26 -1.04 13.42
CA ARG A 53 -14.14 -2.18 12.49
C ARG A 53 -14.46 -1.80 11.05
N GLY A 54 -15.51 -0.99 10.84
CA GLY A 54 -15.84 -0.45 9.53
C GLY A 54 -14.74 0.43 8.96
N CYS A 55 -14.13 1.29 9.81
CA CYS A 55 -12.97 2.08 9.41
C CYS A 55 -11.78 1.20 9.00
N ILE A 56 -11.46 0.13 9.73
CA ILE A 56 -10.38 -0.80 9.39
C ILE A 56 -10.69 -1.54 8.09
N GLN A 57 -11.93 -1.98 7.90
CA GLN A 57 -12.34 -2.70 6.68
C GLN A 57 -12.31 -1.79 5.44
N SER A 58 -12.58 -0.50 5.61
CA SER A 58 -12.58 0.50 4.53
C SER A 58 -11.23 1.21 4.39
N SER A 59 -10.30 1.05 5.34
CA SER A 59 -9.03 1.77 5.31
C SER A 59 -8.16 1.20 4.21
N MET A 60 -7.78 2.07 3.27
CA MET A 60 -6.74 1.76 2.30
C MET A 60 -5.38 2.04 2.92
N VAL A 61 -4.54 1.01 2.99
CA VAL A 61 -3.12 1.20 3.33
C VAL A 61 -2.44 1.73 2.07
N LYS A 62 -2.02 2.99 2.09
CA LYS A 62 -1.08 3.49 1.10
C LYS A 62 0.29 2.91 1.46
N GLU A 63 0.67 1.83 0.79
CA GLU A 63 2.01 1.28 0.96
C GLU A 63 3.05 2.34 0.66
N ARG A 64 4.11 2.38 1.47
CA ARG A 64 5.29 3.17 1.13
C ARG A 64 5.84 2.62 -0.18
N LEU A 65 6.31 3.50 -1.08
CA LEU A 65 6.93 3.12 -2.36
C LEU A 65 7.76 1.84 -2.15
N SER A 66 7.39 0.77 -2.86
CA SER A 66 8.04 -0.53 -2.70
C SER A 66 9.55 -0.37 -2.92
N SER A 67 10.36 -1.24 -2.31
CA SER A 67 11.82 -1.22 -2.53
C SER A 67 12.16 -1.31 -4.02
N GLU A 68 11.34 -2.04 -4.78
CA GLU A 68 11.40 -2.14 -6.23
C GLU A 68 11.12 -0.80 -6.93
N LEU A 69 10.01 -0.13 -6.62
CA LEU A 69 9.66 1.17 -7.19
C LEU A 69 10.70 2.25 -6.83
N MET A 70 11.22 2.24 -5.60
CA MET A 70 12.36 3.09 -5.23
C MET A 70 13.63 2.77 -6.04
N GLY A 71 13.86 1.50 -6.39
CA GLY A 71 14.94 1.08 -7.27
C GLY A 71 14.76 1.65 -8.68
N GLN A 72 13.56 1.56 -9.24
CA GLN A 72 13.21 2.10 -10.55
C GLN A 72 13.36 3.63 -10.60
N ILE A 73 12.91 4.35 -9.57
CA ILE A 73 13.08 5.81 -9.46
C ILE A 73 14.57 6.19 -9.42
N ARG A 74 15.40 5.45 -8.67
CA ARG A 74 16.87 5.71 -8.66
C ARG A 74 17.50 5.46 -10.03
N GLN A 75 17.08 4.41 -10.75
CA GLN A 75 17.55 4.15 -12.11
C GLN A 75 17.16 5.31 -13.05
N LEU A 76 15.93 5.80 -12.96
CA LEU A 76 15.46 6.95 -13.76
C LEU A 76 16.30 8.22 -13.47
N SER A 77 16.59 8.51 -12.21
CA SER A 77 17.49 9.62 -11.83
C SER A 77 18.90 9.45 -12.39
N GLY A 78 19.42 8.22 -12.44
CA GLY A 78 20.71 7.91 -13.08
C GLY A 78 20.69 8.20 -14.59
N MET A 79 19.56 7.92 -15.26
CA MET A 79 19.40 8.19 -16.69
C MET A 79 19.36 9.69 -17.01
N ALA A 80 18.80 10.52 -16.14
CA ALA A 80 18.88 11.98 -16.29
C ALA A 80 20.34 12.48 -16.32
N ASN A 81 21.21 11.88 -15.50
CA ASN A 81 22.65 12.20 -15.53
C ASN A 81 23.30 11.75 -16.85
N ASN A 82 22.93 10.59 -17.39
CA ASN A 82 23.42 10.11 -18.68
C ASN A 82 23.02 11.08 -19.80
N VAL A 83 21.78 11.57 -19.81
CA VAL A 83 21.32 12.59 -20.77
C VAL A 83 22.15 13.88 -20.67
N ASN A 84 22.42 14.35 -19.45
CA ASN A 84 23.29 15.52 -19.24
C ASN A 84 24.71 15.31 -19.78
N GLN A 85 25.27 14.10 -19.63
CA GLN A 85 26.58 13.76 -20.16
C GLN A 85 26.57 13.72 -21.70
N ILE A 86 25.52 13.18 -22.30
CA ILE A 86 25.34 13.15 -23.77
C ILE A 86 25.25 14.56 -24.33
N ALA A 87 24.48 15.45 -23.69
CA ALA A 87 24.39 16.86 -24.10
C ALA A 87 25.76 17.54 -24.07
N ARG A 88 26.54 17.34 -23.00
CA ARG A 88 27.90 17.86 -22.90
C ARG A 88 28.82 17.28 -23.99
N LYS A 89 28.76 15.97 -24.23
CA LYS A 89 29.57 15.30 -25.26
C LYS A 89 29.22 15.80 -26.66
N ALA A 90 27.92 15.95 -26.97
CA ALA A 90 27.45 16.47 -28.23
C ALA A 90 27.89 17.92 -28.47
N ASN A 91 27.86 18.76 -27.42
CA ASN A 91 28.33 20.14 -27.50
C ASN A 91 29.85 20.24 -27.72
N ALA A 92 30.64 19.30 -27.18
CA ALA A 92 32.10 19.32 -27.26
C ALA A 92 32.66 18.66 -28.54
N ALA A 93 32.08 17.54 -28.97
CA ALA A 93 32.61 16.68 -30.03
C ALA A 93 31.66 16.52 -31.23
N GLY A 94 30.51 17.19 -31.21
CA GLY A 94 29.46 17.05 -32.22
C GLY A 94 28.52 15.87 -31.96
N TYR A 95 27.33 15.93 -32.57
CA TYR A 95 26.26 14.96 -32.32
C TYR A 95 26.60 13.53 -32.79
N GLY A 96 27.38 13.37 -33.87
CA GLY A 96 27.76 12.05 -34.38
C GLY A 96 28.46 11.17 -33.34
N GLU A 97 29.34 11.77 -32.53
CA GLU A 97 30.04 11.12 -31.42
C GLU A 97 29.15 10.78 -30.22
N ALA A 98 28.02 11.46 -30.07
CA ALA A 98 27.07 11.29 -28.97
C ALA A 98 25.85 10.43 -29.37
N HIS A 99 25.63 10.20 -30.66
CA HIS A 99 24.42 9.60 -31.21
C HIS A 99 24.15 8.19 -30.67
N ARG A 100 25.18 7.33 -30.63
CA ARG A 100 25.02 5.95 -30.11
C ARG A 100 24.59 5.95 -28.64
N ASN A 101 25.28 6.74 -27.80
CA ASN A 101 24.95 6.88 -26.38
C ASN A 101 23.55 7.45 -26.17
N CYS A 102 23.12 8.37 -27.04
CA CYS A 102 21.76 8.93 -27.05
C CYS A 102 20.71 7.83 -27.29
N MET A 103 20.89 7.02 -28.34
CA MET A 103 19.97 5.93 -28.67
C MET A 103 19.89 4.87 -27.57
N ASP A 104 21.03 4.51 -26.96
CA ASP A 104 21.06 3.52 -25.88
C ASP A 104 20.38 4.05 -24.61
N THR A 105 20.56 5.35 -24.30
CA THR A 105 19.90 5.99 -23.17
C THR A 105 18.39 6.10 -23.37
N MET A 106 17.92 6.39 -24.59
CA MET A 106 16.49 6.41 -24.92
C MET A 106 15.84 5.03 -24.73
N LYS A 107 16.48 3.96 -25.23
CA LYS A 107 15.98 2.59 -25.03
C LYS A 107 15.91 2.22 -23.54
N GLY A 108 16.90 2.63 -22.75
CA GLY A 108 16.91 2.40 -21.31
C GLY A 108 15.78 3.13 -20.58
N LEU A 109 15.48 4.37 -20.98
CA LEU A 109 14.37 5.15 -20.44
C LEU A 109 13.02 4.49 -20.74
N ASP A 110 12.77 4.11 -21.99
CA ASP A 110 11.53 3.42 -22.38
C ASP A 110 11.31 2.15 -21.57
N ASN A 111 12.37 1.36 -21.34
CA ASN A 111 12.28 0.12 -20.57
C ASN A 111 11.99 0.37 -19.08
N ILE A 112 12.57 1.42 -18.48
CA ILE A 112 12.29 1.77 -17.08
C ILE A 112 10.86 2.28 -16.92
N ILE A 113 10.40 3.13 -17.85
CA ILE A 113 9.03 3.66 -17.85
C ILE A 113 8.02 2.53 -17.95
N LYS A 114 8.18 1.61 -18.90
CA LYS A 114 7.31 0.42 -19.02
C LYS A 114 7.24 -0.40 -17.74
N ARG A 115 8.39 -0.64 -17.09
CA ARG A 115 8.44 -1.39 -15.82
C ARG A 115 7.75 -0.66 -14.65
N ILE A 116 7.69 0.68 -14.68
CA ILE A 116 6.96 1.46 -13.67
C ILE A 116 5.45 1.39 -13.96
N GLU A 117 5.06 1.50 -15.23
CA GLU A 117 3.67 1.40 -15.68
C GLU A 117 3.06 0.01 -15.44
N ASP A 118 3.82 -1.06 -15.71
CA ASP A 118 3.38 -2.45 -15.52
C ASP A 118 3.39 -2.90 -14.04
N GLY A 119 4.11 -2.17 -13.19
CA GLY A 119 4.29 -2.47 -11.75
C GLY A 119 3.34 -1.72 -10.82
N CYS A 120 2.44 -0.89 -11.37
CA CYS A 120 1.42 -0.12 -10.65
C CYS A 120 0.02 -0.70 -10.93
#